data_AF-A0A8U0IHI2-F1
#
_entry.id   AF-A0A8U0IHI2-F1
#
_cell.length_a   1.000
_cell.length_b   1.000
_cell.length_c   1.000
_cell.angle_alpha   90.00
_cell.angle_beta   90.00
_cell.angle_gamma   90.00
#
_symmetry.space_group_name_H-M   'P 1'
#
loop_
_entity.id
_entity.type
_entity.pdbx_description
1 polymer ?
#
loop_
_entity_poly.entity_id
_entity_poly.type
_entity_poly.pdbx_seq_one_letter_code
_entity_poly.pdbx_strand_id
1 'polypeptide(L)'
;MTEHELAERLGAAEVGDHVTVDLADGTSFEGPASPIDYVPDESLRVEVRPEGGTTERYELRAEYDGEWSDLSVRHVDIADGDAEWEPLGDVERIEVRADDEEWEWGPS
;
A
#
# COMPACT_ATOMS: atom_id res chain seq x y z
N MET A 1 -10.89 -4.02 11.30
CA MET A 1 -10.05 -5.13 10.81
C MET A 1 -8.91 -5.28 11.79
N THR A 2 -8.36 -6.47 11.92
CA THR A 2 -7.15 -6.74 12.68
C THR A 2 -5.92 -6.52 11.80
N GLU A 3 -4.75 -6.31 12.41
CA GLU A 3 -3.47 -6.17 11.69
C GLU A 3 -3.17 -7.39 10.81
N HIS A 4 -3.54 -8.58 11.27
CA HIS A 4 -3.42 -9.80 10.49
C HIS A 4 -4.25 -9.74 9.19
N GLU A 5 -5.53 -9.36 9.29
CA GLU A 5 -6.41 -9.25 8.11
C GLU A 5 -5.89 -8.19 7.12
N LEU A 6 -5.31 -7.09 7.62
CA LEU A 6 -4.69 -6.06 6.79
C LEU A 6 -3.44 -6.58 6.07
N ALA A 7 -2.54 -7.22 6.82
CA ALA A 7 -1.29 -7.74 6.28
C ALA A 7 -1.52 -8.84 5.25
N GLU A 8 -2.45 -9.77 5.51
CA GLU A 8 -2.85 -10.80 4.56
C GLU A 8 -3.48 -10.22 3.30
N ARG A 9 -4.35 -9.20 3.44
CA ARG A 9 -5.00 -8.56 2.29
C ARG A 9 -3.99 -7.86 1.38
N LEU A 10 -3.06 -7.11 1.96
CA LEU A 10 -1.98 -6.44 1.21
C LEU A 10 -0.97 -7.44 0.64
N GLY A 11 -0.65 -8.50 1.37
CA GLY A 11 0.24 -9.56 0.90
C GLY A 11 -0.33 -10.40 -0.24
N ALA A 12 -1.66 -10.42 -0.37
CA ALA A 12 -2.37 -11.06 -1.47
C ALA A 12 -2.56 -10.15 -2.70
N ALA A 13 -2.24 -8.87 -2.60
CA ALA A 13 -2.32 -7.95 -3.74
C ALA A 13 -1.25 -8.26 -4.79
N GLU A 14 -1.57 -8.00 -6.05
CA GLU A 14 -0.64 -8.13 -7.17
C GLU A 14 -0.01 -6.78 -7.50
N VAL A 15 1.20 -6.82 -8.08
CA VAL A 15 1.85 -5.58 -8.55
C VAL A 15 0.98 -4.97 -9.65
N GLY A 16 0.57 -3.72 -9.45
CA GLY A 16 -0.38 -3.03 -10.32
C GLY A 16 -1.77 -2.85 -9.71
N ASP A 17 -2.15 -3.68 -8.73
CA ASP A 17 -3.44 -3.54 -8.05
C ASP A 17 -3.60 -2.16 -7.45
N HIS A 18 -4.82 -1.60 -7.60
CA HIS A 18 -5.14 -0.28 -7.09
C HIS A 18 -5.43 -0.36 -5.60
N VAL A 19 -4.63 0.32 -4.80
CA VAL A 19 -4.76 0.38 -3.34
C VAL A 19 -5.28 1.76 -2.95
N THR A 20 -6.32 1.79 -2.12
CA THR A 20 -6.83 3.01 -1.47
C THR A 20 -6.64 2.87 0.03
N VAL A 21 -6.11 3.91 0.67
CA VAL A 21 -5.79 3.92 2.10
C VAL A 21 -6.37 5.18 2.74
N ASP A 22 -7.10 5.00 3.84
CA ASP A 22 -7.55 6.08 4.71
C ASP A 22 -6.85 5.95 6.07
N LEU A 23 -6.29 7.07 6.55
CA LEU A 23 -5.64 7.19 7.85
C LEU A 23 -6.58 7.81 8.88
N ALA A 24 -6.36 7.52 10.15
CA ALA A 24 -7.17 8.01 11.27
C ALA A 24 -7.22 9.55 11.38
N ASP A 25 -6.16 10.24 10.92
CA ASP A 25 -6.10 11.72 10.88
C ASP A 25 -6.91 12.34 9.72
N GLY A 26 -7.56 11.52 8.89
CA GLY A 26 -8.38 11.93 7.74
C GLY A 26 -7.61 12.10 6.44
N THR A 27 -6.31 11.80 6.43
CA THR A 27 -5.49 11.71 5.22
C THR A 27 -5.90 10.48 4.41
N SER A 28 -6.04 10.63 3.10
CA SER A 28 -6.30 9.53 2.17
C SER A 28 -5.35 9.59 0.99
N PHE A 29 -4.95 8.43 0.48
CA PHE A 29 -4.15 8.31 -0.74
C PHE A 29 -4.52 7.02 -1.48
N GLU A 30 -4.31 7.03 -2.79
CA GLU A 30 -4.59 5.88 -3.65
C GLU A 30 -3.60 5.77 -4.80
N GLY A 31 -3.45 4.56 -5.34
CA GLY A 31 -2.69 4.30 -6.55
C GLY A 31 -2.25 2.84 -6.69
N PRO A 32 -1.55 2.49 -7.77
CA PRO A 32 -1.01 1.15 -7.97
C PRO A 32 0.00 0.75 -6.90
N ALA A 33 -0.12 -0.48 -6.43
CA ALA A 33 0.86 -1.13 -5.58
C ALA A 33 2.10 -1.54 -6.38
N SER A 34 3.27 -0.98 -6.04
CA SER A 34 4.54 -1.35 -6.64
C SER A 34 5.74 -0.72 -5.92
N PRO A 35 6.68 -1.49 -5.31
CA PRO A 35 6.67 -2.96 -5.17
C PRO A 35 5.81 -3.48 -4.01
N ILE A 36 5.56 -4.79 -4.03
CA ILE A 36 5.01 -5.57 -2.90
C ILE A 36 6.08 -6.60 -2.51
N ASP A 37 6.61 -6.47 -1.29
CA ASP A 37 7.51 -7.42 -0.66
C ASP A 37 6.76 -8.06 0.51
N TYR A 38 6.21 -9.26 0.30
CA TYR A 38 5.49 -10.02 1.33
C TYR A 38 6.19 -11.34 1.61
N VAL A 39 6.52 -11.57 2.88
CA VAL A 39 7.06 -12.82 3.39
C VAL A 39 6.12 -13.30 4.50
N PRO A 40 5.37 -14.39 4.28
CA PRO A 40 4.44 -14.93 5.27
C PRO A 40 5.12 -15.16 6.62
N ASP A 41 4.45 -14.79 7.70
CA ASP A 41 4.96 -14.94 9.07
C ASP A 41 6.31 -14.24 9.33
N GLU A 42 6.71 -13.27 8.50
CA GLU A 42 7.96 -12.51 8.69
C GLU A 42 7.76 -10.99 8.48
N SER A 43 7.32 -10.55 7.30
CA SER A 43 7.26 -9.12 6.98
C SER A 43 6.36 -8.77 5.78
N LEU A 44 5.91 -7.52 5.77
CA LEU A 44 5.18 -6.91 4.67
C LEU A 44 5.76 -5.53 4.39
N ARG A 45 5.96 -5.20 3.12
CA ARG A 45 6.21 -3.86 2.62
C ARG A 45 5.49 -3.66 1.29
N VAL A 46 4.68 -2.61 1.21
CA VAL A 46 3.97 -2.21 -0.02
C VAL A 46 4.24 -0.75 -0.27
N GLU A 47 4.61 -0.40 -1.50
CA GLU A 47 4.67 0.99 -1.94
C GLU A 47 3.45 1.31 -2.81
N VAL A 48 2.79 2.43 -2.53
CA VAL A 48 1.67 2.96 -3.31
C VAL A 48 2.13 4.26 -3.97
N ARG A 49 1.91 4.35 -5.28
CA ARG A 49 2.31 5.51 -6.09
C ARG A 49 1.06 6.19 -6.65
N PRO A 50 0.72 7.40 -6.20
CA PRO A 50 -0.43 8.10 -6.76
C PRO A 50 -0.30 8.35 -8.26
N GLU A 51 -1.43 8.25 -8.93
CA GLU A 51 -1.54 8.57 -10.34
C GLU A 51 -1.58 10.09 -10.57
N GLY A 52 -1.43 10.52 -11.83
CA GLY A 52 -1.51 11.95 -12.19
C GLY A 52 -0.16 12.67 -12.30
N GLY A 53 0.95 11.92 -12.33
CA GLY A 53 2.29 12.47 -12.54
C GLY A 53 2.86 13.17 -11.31
N THR A 54 2.41 12.78 -10.12
CA THR A 54 3.01 13.22 -8.87
C THR A 54 4.34 12.50 -8.64
N THR A 55 5.14 13.09 -7.77
CA THR A 55 6.40 12.53 -7.26
C THR A 55 6.25 11.93 -5.87
N GLU A 56 5.00 11.85 -5.39
CA GLU A 56 4.65 11.32 -4.08
C GLU A 56 4.79 9.79 -4.08
N ARG A 57 5.21 9.26 -2.94
CA ARG A 57 5.26 7.82 -2.68
C ARG A 57 4.83 7.57 -1.25
N TYR A 58 4.05 6.51 -1.08
CA TYR A 58 3.63 6.03 0.23
C TYR A 58 4.17 4.63 0.42
N GLU A 59 4.66 4.32 1.62
CA GLU A 59 5.06 2.96 1.97
C GLU A 59 4.27 2.50 3.19
N LEU A 60 3.67 1.32 3.10
CA LEU A 60 3.03 0.60 4.18
C LEU A 60 3.94 -0.55 4.59
N ARG A 61 4.22 -0.71 5.89
CA ARG A 61 5.08 -1.76 6.42
C ARG A 61 4.52 -2.37 7.70
N ALA A 62 4.63 -3.69 7.82
CA ALA A 62 4.42 -4.41 9.07
C ALA A 62 5.43 -5.56 9.23
N GLU A 63 5.67 -5.96 10.47
CA GLU A 63 6.60 -7.04 10.84
C GLU A 63 5.85 -8.07 11.70
N TYR A 64 6.21 -9.35 11.57
CA TYR A 64 5.61 -10.43 12.35
C TYR A 64 6.58 -10.95 13.43
N ASP A 65 6.14 -10.94 14.69
CA ASP A 65 6.85 -11.54 15.83
C ASP A 65 5.86 -12.33 16.71
N GLY A 66 5.27 -13.39 16.13
CA GLY A 66 4.18 -14.15 16.76
C GLY A 66 2.80 -13.51 16.61
N GLU A 67 2.76 -12.20 16.38
CA GLU A 67 1.63 -11.42 15.88
C GLU A 67 2.13 -10.35 14.89
N TRP A 68 1.25 -9.90 13.99
CA TRP A 68 1.55 -8.78 13.11
C TRP A 68 1.56 -7.48 13.90
N SER A 69 2.62 -6.69 13.71
CA SER A 69 2.72 -5.32 14.23
C SER A 69 1.73 -4.39 13.53
N ASP A 70 1.43 -3.26 14.17
CA ASP A 70 0.66 -2.19 13.55
C ASP A 70 1.28 -1.71 12.22
N LEU A 71 0.44 -1.55 11.21
CA LEU A 71 0.84 -1.12 9.88
C LEU A 71 1.32 0.33 9.92
N SER A 72 2.63 0.49 9.79
CA SER A 72 3.27 1.79 9.73
C SER A 72 3.18 2.35 8.32
N VAL A 73 2.69 3.58 8.18
CA VAL A 73 2.66 4.30 6.90
C VAL A 73 3.68 5.41 6.91
N ARG A 74 4.36 5.63 5.79
CA ARG A 74 5.25 6.79 5.59
C ARG A 74 5.13 7.35 4.19
N HIS A 75 5.45 8.63 4.05
CA HIS A 75 5.32 9.39 2.81
C HIS A 75 6.65 10.05 2.43
N VAL A 76 6.90 10.22 1.14
CA VAL A 76 7.97 11.08 0.62
C VAL A 76 7.54 11.70 -0.71
N ASP A 77 7.90 12.97 -0.93
CA ASP A 77 7.83 13.61 -2.24
C ASP A 77 9.25 13.68 -2.83
N ILE A 78 9.52 12.89 -3.86
CA ILE A 78 10.86 12.83 -4.47
C ILE A 78 11.15 13.93 -5.51
N ALA A 79 10.28 14.94 -5.66
CA ALA A 79 10.55 16.09 -6.53
C ALA A 79 11.85 16.81 -6.12
N ASP A 80 12.08 16.90 -4.81
CA ASP A 80 13.29 17.40 -4.21
C ASP A 80 14.19 16.20 -3.88
N GLY A 81 15.22 15.96 -4.69
CA GLY A 81 16.02 14.71 -4.66
C GLY A 81 16.73 14.32 -3.35
N ASP A 82 16.57 15.11 -2.28
CA ASP A 82 17.06 14.87 -0.92
C ASP A 82 15.90 14.68 0.09
N ALA A 83 14.67 14.43 -0.38
CA ALA A 83 13.51 14.28 0.49
C ALA A 83 13.62 13.05 1.40
N GLU A 84 13.29 13.25 2.67
CA GLU A 84 13.29 12.22 3.70
C GLU A 84 11.90 11.60 3.82
N TRP A 85 11.85 10.32 4.18
CA TRP A 85 10.59 9.67 4.48
C TRP A 85 10.02 10.17 5.80
N GLU A 86 8.79 10.65 5.77
CA GLU A 86 8.07 11.16 6.93
C GLU A 86 7.02 10.13 7.38
N PRO A 87 6.98 9.76 8.67
CA PRO A 87 5.94 8.87 9.16
C PRO A 87 4.57 9.53 9.05
N LEU A 88 3.59 8.74 8.64
CA LEU A 88 2.18 9.07 8.70
C LEU A 88 1.51 8.32 9.87
N GLY A 89 0.28 8.70 10.18
CA GLY A 89 -0.52 8.12 11.25
C GLY A 89 -1.04 6.71 10.95
N ASP A 90 -1.86 6.23 11.86
CA ASP A 90 -2.43 4.87 11.83
C ASP A 90 -3.42 4.68 10.68
N VAL A 91 -3.46 3.47 10.13
CA VAL A 91 -4.41 3.10 9.08
C VAL A 91 -5.79 2.81 9.67
N GLU A 92 -6.81 3.48 9.13
CA GLU A 92 -8.21 3.21 9.46
C GLU A 92 -8.84 2.21 8.48
N ARG A 93 -8.49 2.31 7.19
CA ARG A 93 -9.08 1.49 6.11
C ARG A 93 -8.09 1.24 4.98
N ILE A 94 -8.19 0.04 4.40
CA ILE A 94 -7.51 -0.36 3.16
C ILE A 94 -8.51 -1.01 2.22
N GLU A 95 -8.49 -0.59 0.96
CA GLU A 95 -9.15 -1.27 -0.14
C GLU A 95 -8.12 -1.65 -1.20
N VAL A 96 -8.25 -2.86 -1.74
CA VAL A 96 -7.43 -3.37 -2.83
C VAL A 96 -8.39 -3.77 -3.93
N ARG A 97 -8.18 -3.24 -5.14
CA ARG A 97 -8.91 -3.58 -6.37
C ARG A 97 -7.91 -4.14 -7.38
N ALA A 98 -8.27 -5.24 -8.01
CA ALA A 98 -7.41 -5.87 -9.01
C ALA A 98 -7.28 -4.98 -10.25
N ASP A 99 -6.09 -4.91 -10.84
CA ASP A 99 -5.86 -4.23 -12.13
C ASP A 99 -6.59 -4.93 -13.29
N ASP A 100 -7.07 -6.17 -13.09
CA ASP A 100 -7.73 -7.04 -14.07
C ASP A 100 -9.16 -6.60 -14.50
N GLU A 101 -9.61 -5.39 -14.15
CA GLU A 101 -10.93 -4.87 -14.55
C GLU A 101 -11.00 -4.28 -15.98
N GLU A 102 -10.00 -4.49 -16.85
CA GLU A 102 -10.05 -4.00 -18.25
C GLU A 102 -9.50 -4.92 -19.36
N TRP A 103 -9.75 -6.25 -19.40
CA TRP A 103 -9.67 -6.96 -20.72
C TRP A 103 -10.72 -8.07 -20.91
N GLU A 104 -11.97 -7.67 -21.15
CA GLU A 104 -12.91 -8.49 -21.92
C GLU A 104 -12.39 -8.63 -23.36
N TRP A 105 -11.45 -9.56 -23.61
CA TRP A 105 -11.18 -10.06 -24.96
C TRP A 105 -12.40 -10.84 -25.46
N GLY A 106 -13.40 -10.12 -25.98
CA GLY A 106 -14.49 -10.72 -26.74
C GLY A 106 -13.92 -11.48 -27.95
N PRO A 107 -14.34 -12.73 -28.20
CA PRO A 107 -13.74 -13.57 -29.25
C PRO A 107 -13.99 -13.02 -30.65
N SER A 108 -13.04 -13.36 -31.53
CA SER A 108 -12.85 -12.95 -32.93
C SER A 108 -14.06 -13.00 -33.85
#